data_AF-A0A0G0G9U0-F1
#
_entry.id   AF-A0A0G0G9U0-F1
#
_cell.length_a   1.000
_cell.length_b   1.000
_cell.length_c   1.000
_cell.angle_alpha   90.00
_cell.angle_beta   90.00
_cell.angle_gamma   90.00
#
_symmetry.space_group_name_H-M   'P 1'
#
loop_
_entity.id
_entity.type
_entity.pdbx_description
1 polymer ?
#
loop_
_entity_poly.entity_id
_entity_poly.type
_entity_poly.pdbx_seq_one_letter_code
_entity_poly.pdbx_strand_id
1 'polypeptide(L)'
;MPNFEQQWATVLKKTQQQKNTPKQPLAQKRQQIKEELGYFKNQLLKIYQNPNDSSLDINYYLQAVIKVRAKLMILHLEEEKENLGFISNLFIENEYKKYYLECNKLLKVFSN
;
A
#
# COMPACT_ATOMS: atom_id res chain seq x y z
N MET A 1 -4.00 -25.32 -33.74
CA MET A 1 -4.72 -25.06 -32.47
C MET A 1 -3.78 -25.41 -31.33
N PRO A 2 -3.54 -24.53 -30.33
CA PRO A 2 -2.64 -24.85 -29.22
C PRO A 2 -3.26 -26.00 -28.41
N ASN A 3 -2.47 -27.06 -28.19
CA ASN A 3 -2.92 -28.23 -27.44
C ASN A 3 -3.26 -27.82 -25.99
N PHE A 4 -4.47 -28.14 -25.53
CA PHE A 4 -5.00 -27.77 -24.22
C PHE A 4 -4.03 -28.15 -23.07
N GLU A 5 -3.31 -29.25 -23.23
CA GLU A 5 -2.28 -29.72 -22.30
C GLU A 5 -1.10 -28.74 -22.16
N GLN A 6 -0.67 -28.09 -23.23
CA GLN A 6 0.40 -27.09 -23.19
C GLN A 6 -0.02 -25.81 -22.47
N GLN A 7 -1.29 -25.40 -22.63
CA GLN A 7 -1.85 -24.26 -21.91
C GLN A 7 -1.95 -24.55 -20.41
N TRP A 8 -2.41 -25.74 -20.03
CA TRP A 8 -2.46 -26.18 -18.63
C TRP A 8 -1.09 -26.26 -17.97
N ALA A 9 -0.10 -26.83 -18.67
CA ALA A 9 1.28 -26.90 -18.17
C ALA A 9 1.90 -25.50 -17.96
N THR A 10 1.55 -24.54 -18.82
CA THR A 10 2.01 -23.15 -18.71
C THR A 10 1.38 -22.43 -17.51
N VAL A 11 0.09 -22.66 -17.25
CA VAL A 11 -0.61 -22.12 -16.08
C VAL A 11 -0.04 -22.69 -14.78
N LEU A 12 0.23 -24.00 -14.74
CA LEU A 12 0.86 -24.67 -13.58
C LEU A 12 2.28 -24.15 -13.31
N LYS A 13 3.09 -23.96 -14.37
CA LYS A 13 4.43 -23.35 -14.22
C LYS A 13 4.37 -21.92 -13.71
N LYS A 14 3.43 -21.10 -14.21
CA LYS A 14 3.25 -19.71 -13.73
C LYS A 14 2.80 -19.65 -12.27
N THR A 15 1.90 -20.54 -11.85
CA THR A 15 1.46 -20.62 -10.44
C THR A 15 2.57 -21.17 -9.52
N GLN A 16 3.38 -22.11 -9.98
CA GLN A 16 4.56 -22.57 -9.24
C GLN A 16 5.65 -21.49 -9.13
N GLN A 17 5.87 -20.71 -10.20
CA GLN A 17 6.82 -19.58 -10.17
C GLN A 17 6.34 -18.45 -9.26
N GLN A 18 5.04 -18.14 -9.22
CA GLN A 18 4.49 -17.18 -8.27
C GLN A 18 4.65 -17.63 -6.80
N LYS A 19 4.57 -18.93 -6.52
CA LYS A 19 4.82 -19.47 -5.16
C LYS A 19 6.27 -19.29 -4.68
N ASN A 20 7.22 -19.14 -5.60
CA ASN A 20 8.65 -19.04 -5.29
C ASN A 20 9.21 -17.60 -5.36
N THR A 21 8.35 -16.58 -5.38
CA THR A 21 8.85 -15.21 -5.21
C THR A 21 9.28 -15.06 -3.76
N PRO A 22 10.58 -14.83 -3.46
CA PRO A 22 11.03 -14.70 -2.08
C PRO A 22 10.23 -13.56 -1.45
N LYS A 23 9.44 -13.89 -0.42
CA LYS A 23 8.75 -12.87 0.37
C LYS A 23 9.83 -11.96 0.93
N GLN A 24 9.85 -10.72 0.47
CA GLN A 24 10.67 -9.69 1.09
C GLN A 24 10.36 -9.68 2.59
N PRO A 25 11.38 -9.66 3.47
CA PRO A 25 11.16 -9.59 4.91
C PRO A 25 10.24 -8.43 5.25
N LEU A 26 9.26 -8.65 6.14
CA LEU A 26 8.28 -7.61 6.52
C LEU A 26 8.96 -6.32 7.01
N ALA A 27 10.11 -6.46 7.70
CA ALA A 27 10.94 -5.34 8.12
C ALA A 27 11.44 -4.48 6.94
N GLN A 28 11.85 -5.09 5.82
CA GLN A 28 12.29 -4.36 4.62
C GLN A 28 11.12 -3.66 3.95
N LYS A 29 9.97 -4.34 3.82
CA LYS A 29 8.74 -3.73 3.29
C LYS A 29 8.31 -2.53 4.13
N ARG A 30 8.38 -2.65 5.46
CA ARG A 30 8.05 -1.57 6.40
C ARG A 30 8.90 -0.33 6.14
N GLN A 31 10.21 -0.51 6.01
CA GLN A 31 11.13 0.60 5.77
C GLN A 31 10.80 1.30 4.45
N GLN A 32 10.61 0.54 3.37
CA GLN A 32 10.24 1.08 2.05
C GLN A 32 8.93 1.87 2.08
N ILE A 33 7.89 1.34 2.74
CA ILE A 33 6.60 2.03 2.88
C ILE A 33 6.75 3.32 3.69
N LYS A 34 7.57 3.33 4.75
CA LYS A 34 7.82 4.55 5.54
C LYS A 34 8.53 5.63 4.72
N GLU A 35 9.52 5.26 3.93
CA GLU A 35 10.24 6.18 3.05
C GLU A 35 9.33 6.73 1.95
N GLU A 36 8.56 5.87 1.29
CA GLU A 36 7.58 6.24 0.26
C GLU A 36 6.52 7.21 0.83
N LEU A 37 6.01 6.91 2.03
CA LEU A 37 5.05 7.77 2.73
C LEU A 37 5.65 9.12 3.10
N GLY A 38 6.89 9.13 3.59
CA GLY A 38 7.62 10.35 3.94
C GLY A 38 7.83 11.25 2.73
N TYR A 39 8.26 10.67 1.61
CA TYR A 39 8.44 11.37 0.34
C TYR A 39 7.13 12.06 -0.10
N PHE A 40 6.02 11.32 -0.20
CA PHE A 40 4.77 11.91 -0.68
C PHE A 40 4.19 12.95 0.28
N LYS A 41 4.32 12.75 1.60
CA LYS A 41 3.94 13.78 2.60
C LYS A 41 4.76 15.05 2.42
N ASN A 42 6.05 14.94 2.14
CA ASN A 42 6.91 16.11 1.90
C ASN A 42 6.50 16.86 0.62
N GLN A 43 6.08 16.15 -0.43
CA GLN A 43 5.56 16.81 -1.64
C GLN A 43 4.26 17.54 -1.36
N LEU A 44 3.34 16.94 -0.62
CA LEU A 44 2.10 17.62 -0.19
C LEU A 44 2.39 18.85 0.69
N LEU A 45 3.38 18.77 1.57
CA LEU A 45 3.80 19.92 2.39
C LEU A 45 4.35 21.06 1.52
N LYS A 46 5.15 20.74 0.49
CA LYS A 46 5.64 21.74 -0.47
C LYS A 46 4.51 22.43 -1.23
N ILE A 47 3.49 21.67 -1.65
CA ILE A 47 2.29 22.24 -2.31
C ILE A 47 1.56 23.17 -1.36
N TYR A 48 1.37 22.75 -0.11
CA TYR A 48 0.71 23.58 0.89
C TYR A 48 1.47 24.90 1.15
N GLN A 49 2.81 24.85 1.14
CA GLN A 49 3.67 26.03 1.30
C GLN A 49 3.73 26.92 0.06
N ASN A 50 3.65 26.32 -1.13
CA ASN A 50 3.76 27.00 -2.44
C ASN A 50 2.60 26.58 -3.36
N PRO A 51 1.36 27.03 -3.10
CA PRO A 51 0.17 26.57 -3.83
C PRO A 51 0.15 26.96 -5.32
N ASN A 52 0.98 27.92 -5.73
CA ASN A 52 1.07 28.39 -7.11
C ASN A 52 2.11 27.62 -7.95
N ASP A 53 2.81 26.63 -7.37
CA ASP A 53 3.77 25.82 -8.11
C ASP A 53 3.03 24.81 -9.00
N SER A 54 2.84 25.18 -10.26
CA SER A 54 2.16 24.36 -11.27
C SER A 54 2.89 23.06 -11.63
N SER A 55 4.12 22.86 -11.15
CA SER A 55 4.85 21.61 -11.34
C SER A 55 4.37 20.49 -10.40
N LEU A 56 3.58 20.83 -9.38
CA LEU A 56 3.15 19.89 -8.35
C LEU A 56 1.65 19.57 -8.47
N ASP A 57 1.35 18.31 -8.83
CA ASP A 57 -0.03 17.82 -8.90
C ASP A 57 -0.51 17.31 -7.53
N ILE A 58 -1.29 18.14 -6.84
CA ILE A 58 -1.88 17.85 -5.54
C ILE A 58 -2.70 16.55 -5.53
N ASN A 59 -3.48 16.30 -6.58
CA ASN A 59 -4.35 15.13 -6.67
C ASN A 59 -3.53 13.86 -6.81
N TYR A 60 -2.49 13.90 -7.63
CA TYR A 60 -1.53 12.79 -7.76
C TYR A 60 -0.92 12.44 -6.40
N TYR A 61 -0.38 13.41 -5.67
CA TYR A 61 0.28 13.17 -4.39
C TYR A 61 -0.70 12.74 -3.29
N LEU A 62 -1.92 13.27 -3.28
CA LEU A 62 -2.98 12.82 -2.37
C LEU A 62 -3.32 11.35 -2.60
N GLN A 63 -3.58 10.97 -3.85
CA GLN A 63 -3.87 9.58 -4.21
C GLN A 63 -2.69 8.65 -3.87
N ALA A 64 -1.46 9.12 -4.08
CA ALA A 64 -0.27 8.36 -3.72
C ALA A 64 -0.19 8.11 -2.21
N VAL A 65 -0.41 9.13 -1.36
CA VAL A 65 -0.45 8.94 0.10
C VAL A 65 -1.54 7.97 0.53
N ILE A 66 -2.75 8.06 -0.05
CA ILE A 66 -3.85 7.14 0.24
C ILE A 66 -3.44 5.70 -0.09
N LYS A 67 -2.85 5.46 -1.27
CA LYS A 67 -2.36 4.14 -1.68
C LYS A 67 -1.29 3.60 -0.73
N VAL A 68 -0.33 4.43 -0.33
CA VAL A 68 0.74 4.00 0.58
C VAL A 68 0.20 3.70 1.98
N ARG A 69 -0.79 4.46 2.46
CA ARG A 69 -1.49 4.12 3.71
C ARG A 69 -2.22 2.79 3.64
N ALA A 70 -2.84 2.46 2.51
CA ALA A 70 -3.44 1.14 2.30
C ALA A 70 -2.38 0.03 2.33
N LYS A 71 -1.21 0.23 1.71
CA LYS A 71 -0.07 -0.71 1.82
C LYS A 71 0.37 -0.90 3.27
N LEU A 72 0.43 0.18 4.06
CA LEU A 72 0.82 0.13 5.47
C LEU A 72 -0.19 -0.66 6.31
N MET A 73 -1.49 -0.47 6.08
CA MET A 73 -2.54 -1.27 6.71
C MET A 73 -2.37 -2.76 6.39
N ILE A 74 -2.18 -3.10 5.10
CA ILE A 74 -1.95 -4.50 4.69
C ILE A 74 -0.71 -5.06 5.39
N LEU A 75 0.37 -4.29 5.48
CA LEU A 75 1.58 -4.73 6.18
C LEU A 75 1.30 -5.03 7.66
N HIS A 76 0.54 -4.19 8.37
CA HIS A 76 0.19 -4.48 9.77
C HIS A 76 -0.63 -5.76 9.91
N LEU A 77 -1.53 -6.03 8.95
CA LEU A 77 -2.27 -7.30 8.91
C LEU A 77 -1.35 -8.50 8.65
N GLU A 78 -0.37 -8.36 7.75
CA GLU A 78 0.65 -9.39 7.48
C GLU A 78 1.50 -9.66 8.73
N GLU A 79 1.93 -8.62 9.43
CA GLU A 79 2.74 -8.72 10.65
C GLU A 79 1.98 -9.37 11.80
N GLU A 80 0.73 -9.00 12.01
CA GLU A 80 -0.12 -9.63 13.03
C GLU A 80 -0.29 -11.13 12.76
N LYS A 81 -0.51 -11.48 11.49
CA LYS A 81 -0.62 -12.87 11.06
C LYS A 81 0.69 -13.64 11.26
N GLU A 82 1.84 -13.03 11.00
CA GLU A 82 3.15 -13.66 11.20
C GLU A 82 3.45 -13.86 12.70
N ASN A 83 3.04 -12.90 13.55
CA ASN A 83 3.28 -12.93 14.99
C ASN A 83 2.35 -13.92 15.73
N LEU A 84 1.06 -13.93 15.40
CA LEU A 84 0.04 -14.69 16.14
C LEU A 84 -0.49 -15.92 15.39
N GLY A 85 -0.18 -16.06 14.09
CA GLY A 85 -0.70 -17.13 13.23
C GLY A 85 -2.14 -16.90 12.74
N PHE A 86 -2.84 -15.90 13.26
CA PHE A 86 -4.20 -15.51 12.85
C PHE A 86 -4.38 -13.99 12.94
N ILE A 87 -5.45 -13.48 12.33
CA ILE A 87 -5.85 -12.07 12.43
C ILE A 87 -7.27 -12.04 12.97
N SER A 88 -7.50 -11.31 14.06
CA SER A 88 -8.85 -11.13 14.61
C SER A 88 -9.65 -10.10 13.80
N ASN A 89 -10.97 -10.29 13.72
CA ASN A 89 -11.86 -9.31 13.09
C ASN A 89 -11.76 -7.94 13.77
N LEU A 90 -11.63 -7.92 15.11
CA LEU A 90 -11.42 -6.70 15.88
C LEU A 90 -10.15 -5.95 15.45
N PHE A 91 -9.05 -6.67 15.19
CA PHE A 91 -7.82 -6.05 14.70
C PHE A 91 -8.01 -5.45 13.30
N ILE A 92 -8.66 -6.18 12.39
CA ILE A 92 -8.97 -5.70 11.03
C ILE A 92 -9.81 -4.42 11.08
N GLU A 93 -10.87 -4.41 11.89
CA GLU A 93 -11.75 -3.25 12.08
C GLU A 93 -10.98 -2.04 12.63
N ASN A 94 -10.10 -2.26 13.60
CA ASN A 94 -9.27 -1.20 14.17
C ASN A 94 -8.30 -0.62 13.15
N GLU A 95 -7.61 -1.46 12.35
CA GLU A 95 -6.71 -1.00 11.31
C GLU A 95 -7.46 -0.25 10.18
N TYR A 96 -8.64 -0.74 9.79
CA TYR A 96 -9.48 -0.06 8.82
C TYR A 96 -9.94 1.31 9.32
N LYS A 97 -10.37 1.39 10.59
CA LYS A 97 -10.78 2.65 11.22
C LYS A 97 -9.63 3.65 11.28
N LYS A 98 -8.42 3.21 11.61
CA LYS A 98 -7.22 4.06 11.58
C LYS A 98 -6.96 4.58 10.17
N TYR A 99 -6.90 3.69 9.17
CA TYR A 99 -6.72 4.05 7.76
C TYR A 99 -7.74 5.11 7.32
N TYR A 100 -9.04 4.85 7.57
CA TYR A 100 -10.12 5.75 7.21
C TYR A 100 -9.98 7.14 7.86
N LEU A 101 -9.73 7.19 9.17
CA LEU A 101 -9.56 8.46 9.90
C LEU A 101 -8.39 9.26 9.35
N GLU A 102 -7.28 8.60 9.03
CA GLU A 102 -6.09 9.27 8.51
C GLU A 102 -6.26 9.80 7.08
N CYS A 103 -6.92 9.03 6.21
CA CYS A 103 -7.27 9.47 4.85
C CYS A 103 -8.26 10.65 4.88
N ASN A 104 -9.28 10.60 5.76
CA ASN A 104 -10.23 11.70 5.90
C ASN A 104 -9.57 12.99 6.41
N LYS A 105 -8.66 12.88 7.39
CA LYS A 105 -7.88 14.06 7.85
C LYS A 105 -7.11 14.68 6.69
N LEU A 106 -6.47 13.85 5.87
CA LEU A 106 -5.72 14.31 4.71
C LEU A 106 -6.63 15.03 3.70
N LEU A 107 -7.74 14.41 3.30
CA LEU A 107 -8.67 15.00 2.35
C LEU A 107 -9.19 16.35 2.87
N LYS A 108 -9.60 16.44 4.14
CA LYS A 108 -10.09 17.71 4.72
C LYS A 108 -9.09 18.87 4.63
N VAL A 109 -7.79 18.59 4.70
CA VAL A 109 -6.76 19.65 4.60
C VAL A 109 -6.66 20.20 3.18
N PHE A 110 -6.92 19.37 2.16
CA PHE A 110 -6.67 19.71 0.75
C PHE A 110 -7.96 19.81 -0.09
N SER A 111 -9.14 19.78 0.53
CA SER A 111 -10.45 19.95 -0.14
C SER A 111 -11.03 21.36 0.00
N ASN A 112 -10.31 22.29 0.66
CA ASN A 112 -10.66 23.71 0.78
C ASN A 112 -9.85 24.53 -0.22
#